data_AF-A0A7X6XRY3-F1
#
_entry.id   AF-A0A7X6XRY3-F1
#
_cell.length_a   1.000
_cell.length_b   1.000
_cell.length_c   1.000
_cell.angle_alpha   90.00
_cell.angle_beta   90.00
_cell.angle_gamma   90.00
#
_symmetry.space_group_name_H-M   'P 1'
#
loop_
_entity.id
_entity.type
_entity.pdbx_description
1 polymer ?
#
loop_
_entity_poly.entity_id
_entity_poly.type
_entity_poly.pdbx_seq_one_letter_code
_entity_poly.pdbx_strand_id
1 'polypeptide(L)'
;MQEAIYETLTNRGTPYERDSVTIISRLADDSVVLGRWDNFCKKILQYELDFKNVVKVIIDFLQPPFEAVIQEEELFKNWSHEKKEYV
;
A
#
# COMPACT_ATOMS: atom_id res chain seq x y z
N MET A 1 8.34 10.55 3.09
CA MET A 1 7.66 9.23 3.03
C MET A 1 8.63 8.08 3.27
N GLN A 2 9.74 7.99 2.52
CA GLN A 2 10.78 6.97 2.69
C GLN A 2 11.26 6.85 4.15
N GLU A 3 11.63 7.96 4.78
CA GLU A 3 12.08 8.00 6.18
C GLU A 3 11.06 7.40 7.15
N ALA A 4 9.77 7.74 7.01
CA ALA A 4 8.71 7.19 7.85
C ALA A 4 8.57 5.65 7.69
N ILE A 5 8.78 5.13 6.48
CA ILE A 5 8.81 3.67 6.25
C ILE A 5 10.03 3.05 6.94
N TYR A 6 11.22 3.64 6.74
CA TYR A 6 12.46 3.18 7.37
C TYR A 6 12.35 3.13 8.90
N GLU A 7 11.88 4.22 9.51
CA GLU A 7 11.66 4.30 10.96
C GLU A 7 10.64 3.25 11.42
N THR A 8 9.53 3.08 10.69
CA THR A 8 8.50 2.11 11.04
C THR A 8 9.03 0.68 11.04
N LEU A 9 9.77 0.29 9.99
CA LEU A 9 10.33 -1.05 9.86
C LEU A 9 11.40 -1.29 10.94
N THR A 10 12.25 -0.30 11.19
CA THR A 10 13.29 -0.35 12.22
C THR A 10 12.68 -0.50 13.62
N ASN A 11 11.71 0.35 13.96
CA ASN A 11 11.09 0.36 15.30
C ASN A 11 10.26 -0.90 15.57
N ARG A 12 9.60 -1.46 14.55
CA ARG A 12 8.76 -2.66 14.71
C ARG A 12 9.57 -3.95 14.70
N GLY A 13 10.81 -3.93 14.21
CA GLY A 13 11.66 -5.13 14.09
C GLY A 13 11.02 -6.27 13.29
N THR A 14 10.01 -5.96 12.45
CA THR A 14 9.30 -6.96 11.66
C THR A 14 10.16 -7.27 10.44
N PRO A 15 10.52 -8.55 10.19
CA PRO A 15 11.25 -8.92 8.99
C PRO A 15 10.48 -8.48 7.73
N TYR A 16 11.20 -7.93 6.76
CA TYR A 16 10.66 -7.56 5.46
C TYR A 16 11.55 -8.13 4.35
N GLU A 17 10.89 -8.53 3.26
CA GLU A 17 11.49 -9.07 2.03
C GLU A 17 11.10 -8.20 0.83
N ARG A 18 11.75 -8.40 -0.32
CA ARG A 18 11.56 -7.58 -1.52
C ARG A 18 10.11 -7.51 -2.00
N ASP A 19 9.34 -8.56 -1.76
CA ASP A 19 7.94 -8.69 -2.18
C ASP A 19 6.93 -8.30 -1.09
N SER A 20 7.38 -7.85 0.10
CA SER A 20 6.51 -7.61 1.27
C SER A 20 5.36 -6.64 1.00
N VAL A 21 5.56 -5.62 0.16
CA VAL A 21 4.48 -4.72 -0.27
C VAL A 21 3.59 -5.37 -1.32
N THR A 22 4.18 -6.06 -2.31
CA THR A 22 3.41 -6.70 -3.39
C THR A 22 2.49 -7.84 -2.90
N ILE A 23 2.83 -8.49 -1.78
CA ILE A 23 2.00 -9.52 -1.14
C ILE A 23 0.62 -8.97 -0.73
N ILE A 24 0.48 -7.66 -0.50
CA ILE A 24 -0.79 -7.00 -0.19
C ILE A 24 -1.83 -7.26 -1.29
N SER A 25 -1.40 -7.48 -2.55
CA SER A 25 -2.29 -7.82 -3.67
C SER A 25 -3.16 -9.05 -3.40
N ARG A 26 -2.69 -10.01 -2.58
CA ARG A 26 -3.44 -11.22 -2.22
C ARG A 26 -4.73 -10.89 -1.46
N LEU A 27 -4.80 -9.76 -0.75
CA LEU A 27 -6.02 -9.32 -0.06
C LEU A 27 -7.17 -9.09 -1.04
N ALA A 28 -6.87 -8.67 -2.27
CA ALA A 28 -7.87 -8.39 -3.29
C ALA A 28 -8.54 -9.66 -3.85
N ASP A 29 -7.99 -10.84 -3.58
CA ASP A 29 -8.55 -12.13 -3.99
C ASP A 29 -9.06 -12.98 -2.80
N ASP A 30 -8.93 -12.47 -1.57
CA ASP A 30 -9.47 -13.11 -0.38
C ASP A 30 -10.96 -12.80 -0.22
N SER A 31 -11.80 -13.85 -0.29
CA SER A 31 -13.26 -13.72 -0.23
C SER A 31 -13.78 -13.18 1.11
N VAL A 32 -13.09 -13.46 2.22
CA VAL A 32 -13.43 -12.96 3.55
C VAL A 32 -13.12 -11.47 3.65
N VAL A 33 -11.97 -11.04 3.12
CA VAL A 33 -11.59 -9.63 3.07
C VAL A 33 -12.55 -8.84 2.17
N LEU A 34 -12.87 -9.36 0.99
CA LEU A 34 -13.85 -8.76 0.08
C LEU A 34 -15.23 -8.62 0.75
N GLY A 35 -15.68 -9.64 1.48
CA GLY A 35 -16.93 -9.58 2.25
C GLY A 35 -16.91 -8.52 3.36
N ARG A 36 -15.77 -8.34 4.04
CA ARG A 36 -15.60 -7.26 5.03
C ARG A 36 -15.60 -5.88 4.39
N TRP A 37 -14.96 -5.74 3.24
CA TRP A 37 -14.92 -4.49 2.48
C TRP A 37 -16.29 -4.08 1.96
N ASP A 38 -17.06 -5.02 1.39
CA ASP A 38 -18.43 -4.77 0.94
C ASP A 38 -19.33 -4.30 2.09
N ASN A 39 -19.22 -4.94 3.26
CA ASN A 39 -19.93 -4.51 4.46
C ASN A 39 -19.53 -3.10 4.90
N PHE A 40 -18.24 -2.76 4.84
CA PHE A 40 -17.74 -1.43 5.15
C PHE A 40 -18.27 -0.38 4.16
N CYS A 41 -18.25 -0.68 2.86
CA CYS A 41 -18.81 0.18 1.82
C CYS A 41 -20.28 0.46 2.06
N LYS A 42 -21.08 -0.59 2.29
CA LYS A 42 -22.53 -0.49 2.52
C LYS A 42 -22.90 0.27 3.78
N LYS A 43 -22.21 0.01 4.90
CA LYS A 43 -22.62 0.51 6.22
C LYS A 43 -21.96 1.82 6.62
N ILE A 44 -20.73 2.05 6.17
CA ILE A 44 -19.91 3.18 6.64
C ILE A 44 -19.69 4.19 5.52
N LEU A 45 -19.15 3.77 4.37
CA LEU A 45 -18.86 4.70 3.27
C LEU A 45 -20.13 5.21 2.57
N GLN A 46 -21.16 4.37 2.48
CA GLN A 46 -22.41 4.63 1.77
C GLN A 46 -22.23 4.84 0.24
N TYR A 47 -21.14 4.33 -0.34
CA TYR A 47 -20.93 4.23 -1.78
C TYR A 47 -20.10 2.99 -2.10
N GLU A 48 -20.19 2.52 -3.35
CA GLU A 48 -19.39 1.40 -3.84
C GLU A 48 -17.99 1.85 -4.24
N LEU A 49 -16.98 1.11 -3.78
CA LEU A 49 -15.60 1.33 -4.14
C LEU A 49 -14.93 -0.02 -4.42
N ASP A 50 -14.34 -0.16 -5.60
CA ASP A 50 -13.67 -1.41 -5.98
C ASP A 50 -12.43 -1.65 -5.11
N PHE A 51 -12.47 -2.71 -4.31
CA PHE A 51 -11.38 -3.07 -3.41
C PHE A 51 -10.08 -3.36 -4.16
N LYS A 52 -10.15 -3.92 -5.36
CA LYS A 52 -8.95 -4.21 -6.16
C LYS A 52 -8.23 -2.93 -6.54
N ASN A 53 -8.99 -1.91 -6.94
CA ASN A 53 -8.44 -0.58 -7.22
C ASN A 53 -7.84 0.08 -5.96
N VAL A 54 -8.48 -0.08 -4.81
CA VAL A 54 -7.94 0.43 -3.52
C VAL A 54 -6.62 -0.23 -3.18
N VAL A 55 -6.55 -1.56 -3.21
CA VAL A 55 -5.32 -2.33 -2.96
C VAL A 55 -4.22 -1.94 -3.94
N LYS A 56 -4.55 -1.76 -5.22
CA LYS A 56 -3.60 -1.29 -6.22
C LYS A 56 -3.00 0.07 -5.85
N VAL A 57 -3.84 1.05 -5.48
CA VAL A 57 -3.36 2.39 -5.08
C VAL A 57 -2.48 2.32 -3.84
N ILE A 58 -2.82 1.47 -2.86
CA ILE A 58 -1.98 1.26 -1.67
C ILE A 58 -0.60 0.71 -2.06
N ILE A 59 -0.55 -0.27 -2.97
CA ILE A 59 0.71 -0.82 -3.47
C ILE A 59 1.50 0.23 -4.25
N ASP A 60 0.88 0.91 -5.22
CA ASP A 60 1.53 1.95 -6.03
C ASP A 60 2.13 3.07 -5.15
N PHE A 61 1.46 3.40 -4.04
CA PHE A 61 1.91 4.41 -3.09
C PHE A 61 3.06 3.93 -2.20
N LEU A 62 3.02 2.67 -1.72
CA LEU A 62 4.01 2.15 -0.78
C LEU A 62 5.26 1.60 -1.47
N GLN A 63 5.14 1.10 -2.71
CA GLN A 63 6.19 0.34 -3.38
C GLN A 63 7.45 1.19 -3.63
N PRO A 64 7.40 2.39 -4.26
CA PRO A 64 8.63 3.14 -4.56
C PRO A 64 9.45 3.55 -3.33
N PRO A 65 8.87 4.11 -2.25
CA PRO A 65 9.65 4.44 -1.06
C PRO A 65 10.11 3.20 -0.29
N PHE A 66 9.40 2.07 -0.37
CA PHE A 66 9.85 0.80 0.20
C PHE A 66 11.04 0.21 -0.55
N GLU A 67 11.02 0.24 -1.88
CA GLU A 67 12.14 -0.18 -2.73
C GLU A 67 13.38 0.66 -2.46
N ALA A 68 13.24 1.98 -2.35
CA ALA A 68 14.32 2.89 -2.00
C ALA A 68 14.97 2.53 -0.63
N VAL A 69 14.17 2.13 0.36
CA VAL A 69 14.69 1.63 1.65
C VAL A 69 15.49 0.34 1.47
N ILE A 70 15.00 -0.63 0.70
CA ILE A 70 15.71 -1.91 0.48
C ILE A 70 16.99 -1.73 -0.31
N GLN A 71 16.99 -0.82 -1.28
CA GLN A 71 18.14 -0.56 -2.16
C GLN A 71 19.16 0.41 -1.54
N GLU A 72 18.84 0.97 -0.36
CA GLU A 72 19.64 2.02 0.28
C GLU A 72 19.84 3.25 -0.63
N GLU A 73 18.82 3.56 -1.44
CA GLU A 73 18.79 4.68 -2.39
C GLU A 73 17.85 5.79 -1.91
N GLU A 74 18.06 7.03 -2.37
CA GLU A 74 17.18 8.15 -2.05
C GLU A 74 16.09 8.32 -3.10
N LEU A 75 14.82 8.38 -2.67
CA LEU A 75 13.68 8.65 -3.53
C LEU A 75 13.46 10.15 -3.69
N PHE A 76 13.86 10.70 -4.84
CA PHE A 76 13.68 12.14 -5.16
C PHE A 76 12.30 12.51 -5.72
N LYS A 77 11.40 11.54 -5.90
CA LYS A 77 10.06 11.76 -6.46
C LYS A 77 9.02 11.99 -5.38
N ASN A 78 7.95 12.70 -5.74
CA ASN A 78 6.81 12.93 -4.86
C ASN A 78 5.55 12.23 -5.38
N TRP A 79 4.71 11.73 -4.46
CA TRP A 79 3.43 11.16 -4.84
C TRP A 79 2.46 12.23 -5.34
N SER A 80 2.00 12.10 -6.58
CA SER A 80 0.89 12.88 -7.13
C SER A 80 -0.42 12.17 -6.86
N HIS A 81 -1.30 12.76 -6.03
CA HIS A 81 -2.63 12.20 -5.79
C HIS A 81 -3.54 12.26 -7.03
N GLU A 82 -3.29 13.21 -7.94
CA GLU A 82 -4.05 13.36 -9.20
C GLU A 82 -3.71 12.25 -10.18
N LYS A 83 -2.42 11.97 -10.36
CA LYS A 83 -1.94 10.95 -11.30
C LYS A 83 -1.86 9.55 -10.67
N LYS A 84 -1.87 9.47 -9.35
CA LYS A 84 -1.68 8.23 -8.56
C LYS A 84 -0.35 7.55 -8.89
N GLU A 85 0.71 8.36 -8.97
CA GLU A 85 2.06 7.89 -9.26
C GLU A 85 3.11 8.84 -8.65
N TYR A 86 4.35 8.39 -8.60
CA TYR A 86 5.49 9.20 -8.21
C TYR A 86 6.03 10.00 -9.41
N VAL A 87 6.05 11.33 -9.28
CA VAL A 87 6.54 12.29 -10.29
C VAL A 87 7.80 13.02 -9.85
#